data_AF-A0A7U9QZI2-F1
#
_entry.id   AF-A0A7U9QZI2-F1
#
_cell.length_a   1.000
_cell.length_b   1.000
_cell.length_c   1.000
_cell.angle_alpha   90.00
_cell.angle_beta   90.00
_cell.angle_gamma   90.00
#
_symmetry.space_group_name_H-M   'P 1'
#
loop_
_entity.id
_entity.type
_entity.pdbx_description
1 polymer ?
#
loop_
_entity_poly.entity_id
_entity_poly.type
_entity_poly.pdbx_seq_one_letter_code
_entity_poly.pdbx_strand_id
1 'polypeptide(L)' 'MSQTEDVVKMLDAMTEAGVGRIKVEISETLEEGAAEKAYHHGRCDVGSPFATGQLFDLEDEEAGEEPREREQQDAV' A
#
# COMPACT_ATOMS: atom_id res chain seq x y z
N MET A 1 -14.46 21.58 14.95
CA MET A 1 -14.62 20.15 14.61
C MET A 1 -13.92 19.37 15.70
N SER A 2 -14.54 18.28 16.15
CA SER A 2 -13.97 17.42 17.19
C SER A 2 -12.88 16.54 16.59
N GLN A 3 -11.83 16.22 17.36
CA GLN A 3 -10.72 15.39 16.88
C GLN A 3 -11.18 14.04 16.29
N THR A 4 -12.32 13.52 16.77
CA THR A 4 -12.92 12.28 16.24
C THR A 4 -13.44 12.44 14.81
N GLU A 5 -14.01 13.60 14.46
CA GLU A 5 -14.49 13.86 13.09
C GLU A 5 -13.34 13.89 12.09
N ASP A 6 -12.18 14.39 12.49
CA ASP A 6 -10.99 14.46 11.64
C ASP A 6 -10.41 13.07 11.38
N VAL A 7 -10.40 12.19 12.39
CA VAL A 7 -10.03 10.78 12.24
C VAL A 7 -11.00 10.05 11.31
N VAL A 8 -12.31 10.25 11.48
CA VAL A 8 -13.33 9.61 10.61
C VAL A 8 -13.15 10.03 9.17
N LYS A 9 -12.98 11.33 8.89
CA LYS A 9 -12.73 11.83 7.51
C LYS A 9 -11.49 11.21 6.89
N MET A 10 -10.41 11.05 7.66
CA MET A 10 -9.19 10.39 7.19
C MET A 10 -9.46 8.92 6.81
N LEU A 11 -10.23 8.19 7.62
CA LEU A 11 -10.58 6.79 7.35
C LEU A 11 -11.52 6.63 6.16
N ASP A 12 -12.48 7.55 5.99
CA ASP A 12 -13.38 7.57 4.85
C ASP A 12 -12.60 7.75 3.55
N ALA A 13 -11.69 8.72 3.50
CA ALA A 13 -10.85 8.96 2.32
C ALA A 13 -9.98 7.74 1.94
N MET A 14 -9.46 7.00 2.93
CA MET A 14 -8.69 5.76 2.68
C MET A 14 -9.58 4.65 2.14
N THR A 15 -10.81 4.53 2.66
CA THR A 15 -11.78 3.51 2.23
C THR A 15 -12.29 3.80 0.82
N GLU A 16 -12.58 5.06 0.49
CA GLU A 16 -12.91 5.53 -0.86
C GLU A 16 -11.78 5.23 -1.86
N ALA A 17 -10.52 5.31 -1.42
CA ALA A 17 -9.35 4.93 -2.20
C ALA A 17 -9.14 3.40 -2.32
N GLY A 18 -10.05 2.58 -1.78
CA GLY A 18 -10.01 1.11 -1.87
C GLY A 18 -9.09 0.43 -0.85
N VAL A 19 -8.64 1.14 0.19
CA VAL A 19 -7.79 0.57 1.24
C VAL A 19 -8.63 -0.25 2.22
N GLY A 20 -8.61 -1.57 2.10
CA GLY A 20 -9.45 -2.47 2.91
C GLY A 20 -8.94 -2.84 4.30
N ARG A 21 -7.63 -2.76 4.56
CA ARG A 21 -7.04 -2.94 5.91
C ARG A 21 -6.23 -1.71 6.28
N ILE A 22 -6.43 -1.21 7.49
CA ILE A 22 -5.71 -0.05 8.02
C ILE A 22 -5.21 -0.43 9.40
N LYS A 23 -3.90 -0.24 9.64
CA LYS A 23 -3.31 -0.31 10.97
C LYS A 23 -3.16 1.13 11.45
N VAL A 24 -3.81 1.45 12.56
CA VAL A 24 -3.73 2.78 13.18
C VAL A 24 -2.92 2.64 14.46
N GLU A 25 -1.90 3.48 14.63
CA GLU A 25 -1.05 3.53 15.81
C GLU A 25 -0.95 4.98 16.29
N ILE A 26 -0.79 5.15 17.60
CA ILE A 26 -0.53 6.45 18.21
C ILE A 26 0.98 6.63 18.21
N SER A 27 1.46 7.77 17.73
CA SER A 27 2.87 8.14 17.77
C SER A 27 3.10 9.21 18.83
N GLU A 28 4.13 9.03 19.66
CA GLU A 28 4.57 10.03 20.63
C GLU A 28 5.48 11.10 20.01
N THR A 29 5.94 10.88 18.77
CA THR A 29 6.88 11.77 18.07
C THR A 29 6.23 12.67 17.03
N LEU A 30 4.97 12.37 16.65
CA LEU A 30 4.20 13.23 15.75
C LEU A 30 3.58 14.39 16.51
N GLU A 31 3.52 15.55 15.88
CA GLU A 31 2.82 16.71 16.43
C GLU A 31 1.32 16.42 16.62
N GLU A 32 0.71 17.04 17.62
CA GLU A 32 -0.72 16.86 17.89
C GLU A 32 -1.56 17.29 16.67
N GLY A 33 -2.41 16.38 16.17
CA GLY A 33 -3.22 16.60 14.97
C GLY A 33 -2.54 16.24 13.66
N ALA A 34 -1.26 15.83 13.68
CA ALA A 34 -0.57 15.29 12.50
C ALA A 34 -0.84 13.79 12.31
N ALA A 35 -0.93 13.35 11.06
CA ALA A 35 -1.04 11.94 10.69
C ALA A 35 -0.14 11.65 9.50
N GLU A 36 0.56 10.51 9.53
CA GLU A 36 1.40 10.04 8.43
C GLU A 36 0.98 8.65 7.97
N LYS A 37 1.12 8.41 6.66
CA LYS A 37 0.86 7.11 6.05
C LYS A 37 2.18 6.37 5.83
N ALA A 38 2.34 5.25 6.52
CA ALA A 38 3.45 4.33 6.29
C ALA A 38 2.99 3.10 5.50
N TYR A 39 3.79 2.67 4.52
CA TYR A 39 3.58 1.42 3.81
C TYR A 39 4.41 0.31 4.47
N HIS A 40 3.75 -0.76 4.92
CA HIS A 40 4.45 -1.93 5.44
C HIS A 40 4.97 -2.82 4.31
N HIS A 41 6.27 -3.11 4.33
CA HIS A 41 6.90 -4.10 3.47
C HIS A 41 6.22 -5.47 3.70
N GLY A 42 5.72 -6.09 2.62
CA GLY A 42 4.99 -7.36 2.67
C GLY A 42 3.49 -7.26 2.35
N ARG A 43 2.95 -6.04 2.20
CA ARG A 43 1.61 -5.83 1.64
C ARG A 43 1.68 -5.13 0.29
N CYS A 44 1.57 -5.91 -0.77
CA CYS A 44 1.41 -5.42 -2.14
C CYS A 44 -0.07 -5.07 -2.37
N ASP A 45 -0.59 -4.07 -1.66
CA ASP A 45 -1.84 -3.44 -2.09
C ASP A 45 -1.64 -2.88 -3.51
N VAL A 46 -2.69 -2.95 -4.33
CA VAL A 46 -2.68 -2.31 -5.66
C VAL A 46 -2.40 -0.81 -5.47
N GLY A 47 -1.31 -0.32 -6.05
CA GLY A 47 -0.85 1.06 -5.89
C GLY A 47 0.14 1.31 -4.75
N SER A 48 0.58 0.27 -4.03
CA SER A 48 1.75 0.37 -3.14
C SER A 48 3.02 0.66 -3.95
N PRO A 49 3.93 1.54 -3.48
CA PRO A 49 5.22 1.76 -4.14
C PRO A 49 6.08 0.49 -4.21
N PHE A 50 5.75 -0.54 -3.42
CA PHE A 50 6.43 -1.84 -3.43
C PHE A 50 5.75 -2.89 -4.32
N ALA A 51 4.58 -2.59 -4.91
CA ALA A 51 3.84 -3.51 -5.78
C ALA A 51 4.24 -3.32 -7.27
N THR A 52 5.54 -3.16 -7.55
CA THR A 52 6.06 -2.92 -8.92
C THR A 52 6.24 -4.21 -9.73
N GLY A 53 6.16 -5.37 -9.08
CA GLY A 53 6.44 -6.67 -9.71
C GLY A 53 7.93 -6.98 -9.85
N GLN A 54 8.81 -6.07 -9.38
CA GLN A 54 10.24 -6.29 -9.30
C GLN A 54 10.61 -6.78 -7.89
N LEU A 55 11.56 -7.70 -7.80
CA LEU A 55 12.10 -8.15 -6.53
C LEU A 55 12.99 -7.04 -5.95
N PHE A 56 12.71 -6.65 -4.71
CA PHE A 56 13.39 -5.53 -4.05
C PHE A 56 14.87 -5.80 -3.73
N ASP A 57 15.26 -7.06 -3.73
CA ASP A 57 16.58 -7.57 -3.35
C ASP A 57 17.40 -8.11 -4.52
N LEU A 58 16.89 -8.04 -5.75
CA LEU A 58 17.70 -8.28 -6.93
C LEU A 58 18.47 -7.01 -7.25
N GLU A 59 19.80 -7.11 -7.20
CA GLU A 59 20.70 -6.10 -7.78
C GLU A 59 20.33 -5.92 -9.27
N ASP A 60 20.36 -4.68 -9.76
CA ASP A 60 19.95 -4.26 -11.13
C ASP A 60 20.82 -4.86 -12.27
N GLU A 61 21.32 -6.08 -12.11
CA GLU A 61 21.99 -6.85 -13.15
C GLU A 61 20.94 -7.75 -13.82
N GLU A 62 20.40 -7.26 -14.94
CA GLU A 62 19.56 -8.00 -15.89
C GLU A 62 18.18 -8.41 -15.36
N ALA A 63 17.24 -7.45 -15.38
CA ALA A 63 15.84 -7.77 -15.62
C ALA A 63 15.73 -8.43 -17.01
N GLY A 64 16.02 -9.73 -17.06
CA GLY A 64 16.02 -10.54 -18.27
C GLY A 64 14.71 -10.38 -19.03
N GLU A 65 14.81 -9.74 -20.18
CA GLU A 65 13.77 -9.60 -21.18
C GLU A 65 13.40 -10.99 -21.72
N GLU A 66 12.42 -11.65 -21.12
CA GLU A 66 11.70 -12.73 -21.81
C GLU A 66 10.19 -12.58 -21.51
N PRO A 67 9.36 -12.28 -22.52
CA PRO A 67 7.92 -12.17 -22.33
C PRO A 67 7.36 -13.57 -22.06
N ARG A 68 7.01 -13.86 -20.80
CA ARG A 68 6.27 -15.09 -20.48
C ARG A 68 4.86 -14.97 -21.06
N GLU A 69 4.60 -15.69 -22.15
CA GLU A 69 3.26 -15.88 -22.70
C GLU A 69 2.33 -16.37 -21.58
N ARG A 70 1.27 -15.59 -21.30
CA ARG A 70 0.24 -15.99 -20.35
C ARG A 70 -0.60 -17.08 -21.02
N GLU A 71 -0.32 -18.35 -20.74
CA GLU A 71 -1.30 -19.41 -20.94
C GLU A 71 -2.51 -19.11 -20.04
N GLN A 72 -3.57 -18.62 -20.67
CA GLN A 72 -4.90 -18.55 -20.06
C GLN A 72 -5.36 -19.99 -19.84
N GLN A 73 -5.23 -20.50 -18.62
CA GLN A 73 -5.99 -21.68 -18.22
C GLN A 73 -7.37 -21.19 -17.79
N ASP A 74 -8.30 -21.26 -18.73
CA ASP A 74 -9.74 -21.30 -18.48
C ASP A 74 -10.02 -22.32 -17.38
N ALA A 75 -10.40 -21.83 -16.19
CA ALA A 75 -10.94 -22.66 -15.14
C ALA A 75 -12.42 -22.92 -15.46
N VAL A 76 -12.70 -24.19 -15.78
CA VAL A 76 -14.03 -24.82 -15.87
C VAL A 76 -14.76 -24.75 -14.54
#